data_AF-A0AAD1M5B5-F1
#
_entry.id   AF-A0AAD1M5B5-F1
#
_cell.length_a   1.000
_cell.length_b   1.000
_cell.length_c   1.000
_cell.angle_alpha   90.00
_cell.angle_beta   90.00
_cell.angle_gamma   90.00
#
_symmetry.space_group_name_H-M   'P 1'
#
loop_
_entity.id
_entity.type
_entity.pdbx_description
1 polymer ?
#
loop_
_entity_poly.entity_id
_entity_poly.type
_entity_poly.pdbx_seq_one_letter_code
_entity_poly.pdbx_strand_id
1 'polypeptide(L)'
;MAVLLSTAALVVALIGLVREPDQMSRAEQSPPATTTAATDSGDQALCEEIAPLIKESSANKNEFVGLGEPDSPERNAGIPTFVEITRDWASRAQKVLDTHAEPPRYLTRTLQRYIDDMRLFVDGLRPGPEDDADRALWTDSIGALGGPLTACLDQGIELWQR
;
A
#
# COMPACT_ATOMS: atom_id res chain seq x y z
N MET A 1 32.95 -46.47 -40.29
CA MET A 1 33.31 -47.18 -39.04
C MET A 1 32.39 -46.66 -37.92
N ALA A 2 31.74 -47.59 -37.21
CA ALA A 2 31.11 -47.55 -35.86
C ALA A 2 30.38 -46.24 -35.46
N VAL A 3 29.04 -46.14 -35.42
CA VAL A 3 28.00 -46.79 -34.58
C VAL A 3 28.20 -46.63 -33.06
N LEU A 4 27.22 -45.99 -32.39
CA LEU A 4 26.42 -46.44 -31.22
C LEU A 4 25.92 -45.19 -30.45
N LEU A 5 24.65 -44.76 -30.59
CA LEU A 5 23.43 -45.24 -29.92
C LEU A 5 23.37 -44.98 -28.40
N SER A 6 22.32 -44.28 -27.94
CA SER A 6 21.56 -44.62 -26.72
C SER A 6 20.29 -43.75 -26.61
N THR A 7 19.12 -44.28 -27.01
CA THR A 7 18.04 -44.88 -26.16
C THR A 7 17.18 -43.81 -25.44
N ALA A 8 16.01 -43.38 -25.92
CA ALA A 8 14.71 -44.06 -26.12
C ALA A 8 13.98 -44.45 -24.81
N ALA A 9 12.83 -43.81 -24.55
CA ALA A 9 11.58 -44.48 -24.17
C ALA A 9 10.40 -43.49 -24.28
N LEU A 10 9.63 -43.65 -25.36
CA LEU A 10 8.35 -43.01 -25.63
C LEU A 10 7.26 -43.96 -25.09
N VAL A 11 6.45 -43.53 -24.13
CA VAL A 11 5.28 -44.33 -23.69
C VAL A 11 4.08 -43.90 -24.51
N VAL A 12 3.77 -44.69 -25.54
CA VAL A 12 2.52 -44.61 -26.31
C VAL A 12 1.59 -45.69 -25.78
N ALA A 13 0.49 -45.29 -25.14
CA ALA A 13 -0.65 -46.17 -24.90
C ALA A 13 -1.70 -45.91 -25.98
N LEU A 14 -1.91 -46.93 -26.83
CA LEU A 14 -2.89 -46.96 -27.91
C LEU A 14 -4.28 -47.34 -27.36
N ILE A 15 -5.26 -46.50 -27.66
CA ILE A 15 -6.58 -46.82 -28.24
C ILE A 15 -7.48 -47.79 -27.44
N GLY A 16 -8.44 -47.20 -26.72
CA GLY A 16 -9.78 -47.76 -26.55
C GLY A 16 -10.71 -47.17 -27.63
N LEU A 17 -11.17 -48.01 -28.55
CA LEU A 17 -12.10 -47.71 -29.64
C LEU A 17 -13.54 -47.55 -29.14
N VAL A 18 -14.08 -46.33 -29.12
CA VAL A 18 -15.46 -46.00 -29.57
C VAL A 18 -15.47 -44.53 -30.03
N ARG A 19 -15.94 -44.29 -31.25
CA ARG A 19 -16.21 -42.95 -31.83
C ARG A 19 -17.59 -42.47 -31.36
N GLU A 20 -17.66 -41.28 -30.79
CA GLU A 20 -18.78 -40.35 -30.96
C GLU A 20 -18.21 -38.99 -31.40
N PRO A 21 -18.62 -38.43 -32.55
CA PRO A 21 -18.10 -37.18 -33.06
C PRO A 21 -19.07 -36.05 -32.71
N ASP A 22 -18.93 -35.46 -31.53
CA ASP A 22 -19.42 -34.10 -31.30
C ASP A 22 -18.97 -33.64 -29.92
N GLN A 23 -17.88 -32.87 -29.87
CA GLN A 23 -17.86 -31.65 -29.08
C GLN A 23 -16.62 -30.85 -29.43
N MET A 24 -16.90 -29.71 -30.06
CA MET A 24 -15.98 -28.62 -30.34
C MET A 24 -15.07 -28.38 -29.14
N SER A 25 -13.76 -28.51 -29.33
CA SER A 25 -12.78 -27.84 -28.47
C SER A 25 -12.92 -26.33 -28.75
N ARG A 26 -13.97 -25.73 -28.20
CA ARG A 26 -14.04 -24.30 -27.97
C ARG A 26 -12.95 -24.02 -26.96
N ALA A 27 -11.79 -23.56 -27.44
CA ALA A 27 -10.88 -22.84 -26.57
C ALA A 27 -11.72 -21.75 -25.90
N GLU A 28 -11.95 -21.86 -24.60
CA GLU A 28 -12.44 -20.74 -23.80
C GLU A 28 -11.41 -19.63 -23.98
N GLN A 29 -11.80 -18.62 -24.74
CA GLN A 29 -11.10 -17.35 -24.73
C GLN A 29 -11.15 -16.88 -23.27
N SER A 30 -10.00 -16.88 -22.59
CA SER A 30 -9.87 -16.17 -21.32
C SER A 30 -10.44 -14.77 -21.53
N PRO A 31 -11.30 -14.28 -20.62
CA PRO A 31 -11.78 -12.92 -20.71
C PRO A 31 -10.58 -11.98 -20.88
N PRO A 32 -10.68 -10.94 -21.72
CA PRO A 32 -9.63 -9.92 -21.75
C PRO A 32 -9.45 -9.45 -20.31
N ALA A 33 -8.20 -9.31 -19.86
CA ALA A 33 -7.90 -8.69 -18.59
C ALA A 33 -8.45 -7.27 -18.66
N THR A 34 -9.66 -7.06 -18.18
CA THR A 34 -10.30 -5.76 -18.15
C THR A 34 -9.52 -4.93 -17.15
N THR A 35 -8.52 -4.20 -17.62
CA THR A 35 -7.91 -3.08 -16.89
C THR A 35 -8.85 -1.88 -16.98
N THR A 36 -10.12 -2.10 -16.70
CA THR A 36 -10.94 -1.00 -16.22
C THR A 36 -10.45 -0.76 -14.80
N ALA A 37 -9.98 0.45 -14.54
CA ALA A 37 -10.15 1.08 -13.24
C ALA A 37 -11.66 1.03 -12.93
N ALA A 38 -12.16 -0.14 -12.53
CA ALA A 38 -13.40 -0.23 -11.84
C ALA A 38 -13.13 0.57 -10.58
N THR A 39 -13.76 1.74 -10.49
CA THR A 39 -13.96 2.47 -9.25
C THR A 39 -14.46 1.43 -8.25
N ASP A 40 -13.55 0.86 -7.47
CA ASP A 40 -13.92 -0.11 -6.46
C ASP A 40 -14.66 0.71 -5.42
N SER A 41 -15.96 0.48 -5.27
CA SER A 41 -16.78 1.21 -4.31
C SER A 41 -16.18 1.14 -2.90
N GLY A 42 -15.42 0.08 -2.59
CA GLY A 42 -14.69 -0.06 -1.33
C GLY A 42 -13.48 0.89 -1.19
N ASP A 43 -12.82 1.27 -2.29
CA ASP A 43 -11.75 2.26 -2.25
C ASP A 43 -12.31 3.67 -2.15
N GLN A 44 -13.41 3.98 -2.85
CA GLN A 44 -14.08 5.27 -2.71
C GLN A 44 -14.54 5.51 -1.27
N ALA A 45 -15.23 4.54 -0.65
CA ALA A 45 -15.70 4.67 0.74
C ALA A 45 -14.54 4.87 1.73
N LEU A 46 -13.46 4.10 1.60
CA LEU A 46 -12.27 4.27 2.42
C LEU A 46 -11.64 5.66 2.22
N CYS A 47 -11.56 6.14 0.98
CA CYS A 47 -11.03 7.46 0.67
C CYS A 47 -11.85 8.58 1.29
N GLU A 48 -13.18 8.51 1.26
CA GLU A 48 -14.07 9.49 1.87
C GLU A 48 -13.87 9.56 3.40
N GLU A 49 -13.74 8.40 4.05
CA GLU A 49 -13.58 8.32 5.50
C GLU A 49 -12.17 8.71 5.98
N ILE A 50 -11.12 8.35 5.24
CA ILE A 50 -9.73 8.61 5.65
C ILE A 50 -9.27 10.03 5.30
N ALA A 51 -9.87 10.68 4.29
CA ALA A 51 -9.50 12.02 3.84
C ALA A 51 -9.32 13.07 4.95
N PRO A 52 -10.28 13.26 5.89
CA PRO A 52 -10.09 14.21 6.98
C PRO A 52 -8.87 13.88 7.86
N LEU A 53 -8.61 12.60 8.11
CA LEU A 53 -7.48 12.16 8.93
C LEU A 53 -6.13 12.36 8.21
N ILE A 54 -6.06 12.15 6.90
CA ILE A 54 -4.83 12.43 6.14
C ILE A 54 -4.52 13.94 6.11
N LYS A 55 -5.57 14.77 5.97
CA LYS A 55 -5.43 16.23 6.00
C LYS A 55 -4.96 16.71 7.37
N GLU A 56 -5.54 16.18 8.44
CA GLU A 56 -5.11 16.44 9.82
C GLU A 56 -3.63 16.03 10.03
N SER A 57 -3.25 14.82 9.64
CA SER A 57 -1.86 14.36 9.73
C SER A 57 -0.90 15.26 8.96
N SER A 58 -1.32 15.79 7.81
CA SER A 58 -0.51 16.71 7.02
C SER A 58 -0.33 18.06 7.71
N ALA A 59 -1.40 18.60 8.32
CA ALA A 59 -1.33 19.82 9.13
C ALA A 59 -0.40 19.64 10.33
N ASN A 60 -0.54 18.55 11.09
CA ASN A 60 0.29 18.24 12.24
C ASN A 60 1.78 18.14 11.87
N LYS A 61 2.10 17.47 10.74
CA LYS A 61 3.47 17.39 10.21
C LYS A 61 4.00 18.77 9.82
N ASN A 62 3.21 19.57 9.13
CA ASN A 62 3.63 20.92 8.71
C ASN A 62 3.86 21.84 9.91
N GLU A 63 3.03 21.76 10.94
CA GLU A 63 3.22 22.50 12.18
C GLU A 63 4.52 22.10 12.87
N PHE A 64 4.76 20.79 13.03
CA PHE A 64 6.01 20.29 13.61
C PHE A 64 7.24 20.70 12.80
N VAL A 65 7.16 20.58 11.47
CA VAL A 65 8.22 21.02 10.55
C VAL A 65 8.46 22.54 10.65
N GLY A 66 7.38 23.30 10.84
CA GLY A 66 7.41 24.76 10.99
C GLY A 66 8.05 25.27 12.28
N LEU A 67 8.32 24.40 13.27
CA LEU A 67 9.01 24.79 14.51
C LEU A 67 10.50 25.11 14.32
N GLY A 68 11.09 24.76 13.17
CA GLY A 68 12.49 25.07 12.85
C GLY A 68 13.26 23.85 12.35
N GLU A 69 14.58 23.95 12.26
CA GLU A 69 15.41 22.81 11.85
C GLU A 69 15.43 21.71 12.93
N PRO A 70 15.73 20.45 12.56
CA PRO A 70 16.08 19.43 13.54
C PRO A 70 17.16 19.93 14.53
N ASP A 71 17.08 19.49 15.79
CA ASP A 71 17.90 19.98 16.92
C ASP A 71 17.65 21.43 17.38
N SER A 72 16.77 22.21 16.74
CA SER A 72 16.43 23.54 17.27
C SER A 72 15.73 23.42 18.63
N PRO A 73 15.89 24.40 19.55
CA PRO A 73 15.19 24.41 20.83
C PRO A 73 13.67 24.26 20.68
N GLU A 74 13.08 24.96 19.71
CA GLU A 74 11.65 24.94 19.42
C GLU A 74 11.20 23.57 18.87
N ARG A 75 11.97 22.98 17.95
CA ARG A 75 11.68 21.66 17.38
C ARG A 75 11.76 20.58 18.45
N ASN A 76 12.80 20.61 19.28
CA ASN A 76 12.99 19.70 20.40
C ASN A 76 11.86 19.83 21.45
N ALA A 77 11.42 21.05 21.75
CA ALA A 77 10.31 21.30 22.66
C ALA A 77 8.95 20.82 22.12
N GLY A 78 8.78 20.79 20.79
CA GLY A 78 7.55 20.33 20.14
C GLY A 78 7.40 18.81 20.03
N ILE A 79 8.48 18.04 20.21
CA ILE A 79 8.47 16.57 20.05
C ILE A 79 7.39 15.89 20.91
N PRO A 80 7.23 16.16 22.22
CA PRO A 80 6.22 15.48 23.03
C PRO A 80 4.81 15.63 22.47
N THR A 81 4.43 16.84 22.07
CA THR A 81 3.13 17.13 21.45
C THR A 81 2.99 16.40 20.12
N PHE A 82 4.01 16.46 19.26
CA PHE A 82 3.97 15.79 17.96
C PHE A 82 3.84 14.27 18.07
N VAL A 83 4.53 13.65 19.04
CA VAL A 83 4.41 12.22 19.34
C VAL A 83 2.99 11.87 19.80
N GLU A 84 2.42 12.66 20.72
CA GLU A 84 1.08 12.44 21.25
C GLU A 84 0.02 12.49 20.14
N ILE A 85 -0.02 13.58 19.37
CA ILE A 85 -1.02 13.78 18.32
C ILE A 85 -0.86 12.75 17.19
N THR A 86 0.37 12.32 16.87
CA THR A 86 0.60 11.30 15.84
C THR A 86 0.12 9.93 16.29
N ARG A 87 0.31 9.56 17.56
CA ARG A 87 -0.20 8.28 18.11
C ARG A 87 -1.72 8.26 18.17
N ASP A 88 -2.35 9.35 18.60
CA ASP A 88 -3.81 9.48 18.56
C ASP A 88 -4.34 9.37 17.14
N TRP A 89 -3.75 10.13 16.21
CA TRP A 89 -4.09 10.06 14.79
C TRP A 89 -3.96 8.63 14.24
N ALA A 90 -2.84 7.95 14.50
CA ALA A 90 -2.60 6.61 14.01
C ALA A 90 -3.61 5.59 14.56
N SER A 91 -4.08 5.78 15.80
CA SER A 91 -5.15 4.95 16.38
C SER A 91 -6.49 5.16 15.66
N ARG A 92 -6.86 6.40 15.37
CA ARG A 92 -8.09 6.73 14.63
C ARG A 92 -8.03 6.26 13.17
N ALA A 93 -6.91 6.50 12.49
CA ALA A 93 -6.69 6.08 11.10
C ALA A 93 -6.74 4.56 10.95
N GLN A 94 -6.16 3.81 11.90
CA GLN A 94 -6.23 2.35 11.90
C GLN A 94 -7.67 1.84 12.02
N LYS A 95 -8.49 2.43 12.90
CA LYS A 95 -9.90 2.03 13.05
C LYS A 95 -10.70 2.20 11.76
N VAL A 96 -10.44 3.30 11.01
CA VAL A 96 -11.03 3.50 9.69
C VAL A 96 -10.53 2.40 8.75
N LEU A 97 -9.22 2.21 8.62
CA LEU A 97 -8.65 1.18 7.75
C LEU A 97 -9.18 -0.23 8.04
N ASP A 98 -9.29 -0.62 9.32
CA ASP A 98 -9.77 -1.94 9.75
C ASP A 98 -11.20 -2.23 9.27
N THR A 99 -12.04 -1.19 9.15
CA THR A 99 -13.42 -1.30 8.66
C THR A 99 -13.48 -1.64 7.16
N HIS A 100 -12.42 -1.30 6.42
CA HIS A 100 -12.33 -1.45 4.96
C HIS A 100 -11.33 -2.53 4.52
N ALA A 101 -10.71 -3.26 5.46
CA ALA A 101 -9.53 -4.10 5.25
C ALA A 101 -9.77 -5.32 4.33
N GLU A 102 -11.02 -5.79 4.22
CA GLU A 102 -11.36 -7.01 3.47
C GLU A 102 -12.22 -6.73 2.22
N PRO A 103 -11.87 -7.28 1.04
CA PRO A 103 -10.61 -7.96 0.75
C PRO A 103 -9.43 -6.97 0.72
N PRO A 104 -8.19 -7.41 0.97
CA PRO A 104 -7.03 -6.51 0.95
C PRO A 104 -6.78 -5.94 -0.46
N ARG A 105 -6.93 -4.62 -0.59
CA ARG A 105 -6.71 -3.83 -1.81
C ARG A 105 -5.40 -3.05 -1.77
N TYR A 106 -4.98 -2.52 -2.91
CA TYR A 106 -3.78 -1.68 -2.99
C TYR A 106 -3.84 -0.48 -2.02
N LEU A 107 -4.98 0.22 -1.98
CA LEU A 107 -5.20 1.33 -1.06
C LEU A 107 -5.04 0.89 0.41
N THR A 108 -5.71 -0.20 0.82
CA THR A 108 -5.61 -0.70 2.20
C THR A 108 -4.18 -1.05 2.63
N ARG A 109 -3.39 -1.71 1.76
CA ARG A 109 -2.00 -2.08 2.06
C ARG A 109 -1.07 -0.88 2.17
N THR A 110 -1.22 0.09 1.27
CA THR A 110 -0.35 1.28 1.26
C THR A 110 -0.72 2.25 2.38
N LEU A 111 -2.00 2.34 2.74
CA LEU A 111 -2.45 3.08 3.91
C LEU A 111 -1.97 2.43 5.22
N GLN A 112 -2.02 1.10 5.34
CA GLN A 112 -1.45 0.38 6.48
C GLN A 112 0.03 0.73 6.67
N ARG A 113 0.81 0.63 5.59
CA ARG A 113 2.24 0.97 5.62
C ARG A 113 2.46 2.40 6.10
N TYR A 114 1.72 3.39 5.57
CA TYR A 114 1.87 4.77 5.99
C TYR A 114 1.57 4.97 7.50
N ILE A 115 0.51 4.34 8.01
CA ILE A 115 0.15 4.42 9.42
C ILE A 115 1.25 3.81 10.30
N ASP A 116 1.78 2.66 9.92
CA ASP A 116 2.83 1.98 10.67
C ASP A 116 4.17 2.71 10.59
N ASP A 117 4.55 3.25 9.43
CA ASP A 117 5.78 4.04 9.27
C ASP A 117 5.74 5.30 10.15
N MET A 118 4.59 5.98 10.24
CA MET A 118 4.41 7.12 11.15
C MET A 118 4.50 6.73 12.63
N ARG A 119 3.95 5.56 13.02
CA ARG A 119 4.08 5.03 14.40
C ARG A 119 5.55 4.74 14.72
N LEU A 120 6.23 4.03 13.82
CA LEU A 120 7.65 3.69 13.96
C LEU A 120 8.52 4.94 14.12
N PHE A 121 8.25 5.98 13.31
CA PHE A 121 8.96 7.25 13.43
C PHE A 121 8.81 7.87 14.83
N VAL A 122 7.57 8.04 15.33
CA VAL A 122 7.35 8.70 16.62
C VAL A 122 7.71 7.84 17.84
N ASP A 123 7.84 6.53 17.67
CA ASP A 123 8.37 5.65 18.72
C ASP A 123 9.87 5.89 18.95
N GLY A 124 10.62 6.18 17.88
CA GLY A 124 12.05 6.50 17.91
C GLY A 124 12.38 7.96 18.25
N LEU A 125 11.52 8.91 17.86
CA LEU A 125 11.80 10.35 17.90
C LEU A 125 12.17 10.88 19.30
N ARG A 126 13.36 11.49 19.44
CA ARG A 126 13.84 12.11 20.70
C ARG A 126 14.42 13.52 20.44
N PRO A 127 14.45 14.40 21.47
CA PRO A 127 15.18 15.66 21.37
C PRO A 127 16.66 15.46 21.09
N GLY A 128 17.21 16.29 20.20
CA GLY A 128 18.61 16.26 19.79
C GLY A 128 18.80 16.32 18.28
N PRO A 129 20.04 16.12 17.80
CA PRO A 129 20.32 15.99 16.38
C PRO A 129 19.60 14.78 15.79
N GLU A 130 19.00 14.98 14.61
CA GLU A 130 18.41 13.91 13.81
C GLU A 130 19.53 12.98 13.32
N ASP A 131 19.39 11.68 13.60
CA ASP A 131 20.27 10.67 13.06
C ASP A 131 19.81 10.15 11.69
N ASP A 132 20.66 9.35 11.03
CA ASP A 132 20.37 8.83 9.70
C ASP A 132 19.13 7.90 9.68
N ALA A 133 18.83 7.23 10.80
CA ALA A 133 17.70 6.31 10.90
C ALA A 133 16.38 7.08 11.05
N ASP A 134 16.35 8.11 11.90
CA ASP A 134 15.19 9.01 12.05
C ASP A 134 14.86 9.71 10.73
N ARG A 135 15.89 10.21 10.03
CA ARG A 135 15.70 10.85 8.71
C ARG A 135 15.16 9.87 7.66
N ALA A 136 15.66 8.63 7.67
CA ALA A 136 15.19 7.58 6.77
C ALA A 136 13.74 7.21 7.05
N LEU A 137 13.38 6.98 8.32
CA LEU A 137 12.00 6.68 8.74
C LEU A 137 11.03 7.81 8.37
N TRP A 138 11.42 9.07 8.61
CA TRP A 138 10.63 10.21 8.18
C TRP A 138 10.41 10.21 6.67
N THR A 139 11.49 10.11 5.89
CA THR A 139 11.43 10.16 4.42
C THR A 139 10.59 9.00 3.86
N ASP A 140 10.79 7.78 4.36
CA ASP A 140 10.04 6.60 3.93
C ASP A 140 8.56 6.70 4.27
N SER A 141 8.21 7.26 5.44
CA SER A 141 6.82 7.50 5.82
C SER A 141 6.13 8.47 4.86
N ILE A 142 6.80 9.54 4.45
CA ILE A 142 6.26 10.49 3.46
C ILE A 142 6.12 9.80 2.09
N GLY A 143 7.10 8.99 1.70
CA GLY A 143 7.02 8.20 0.46
C GLY A 143 5.86 7.21 0.45
N ALA A 144 5.58 6.55 1.58
CA ALA A 144 4.49 5.58 1.71
C ALA A 144 3.11 6.21 1.49
N LEU A 145 2.93 7.49 1.86
CA LEU A 145 1.69 8.24 1.62
C LEU A 145 1.36 8.41 0.13
N GLY A 146 2.35 8.29 -0.77
CA GLY A 146 2.12 8.38 -2.22
C GLY A 146 1.08 7.38 -2.74
N GLY A 147 1.02 6.17 -2.18
CA GLY A 147 0.03 5.16 -2.55
C GLY A 147 -1.41 5.62 -2.32
N PRO A 148 -1.80 5.97 -1.08
CA PRO A 148 -3.13 6.51 -0.79
C PRO A 148 -3.46 7.79 -1.58
N LEU A 149 -2.51 8.71 -1.77
CA LEU A 149 -2.75 9.93 -2.56
C LEU A 149 -3.19 9.62 -3.98
N THR A 150 -2.46 8.75 -4.68
CA THR A 150 -2.80 8.37 -6.06
C THR A 150 -4.10 7.58 -6.11
N ALA A 151 -4.27 6.58 -5.25
CA ALA A 151 -5.45 5.73 -5.26
C ALA A 151 -6.74 6.51 -4.99
N CYS A 152 -6.72 7.46 -4.05
CA CYS A 152 -7.90 8.30 -3.78
C CYS A 152 -8.14 9.37 -4.84
N LEU A 153 -7.08 9.91 -5.46
CA LEU A 153 -7.24 10.81 -6.60
C LEU A 153 -7.93 10.10 -7.78
N ASP A 154 -7.62 8.82 -8.02
CA ASP A 154 -8.29 8.01 -9.05
C ASP A 154 -9.80 7.83 -8.77
N GLN A 155 -10.23 7.99 -7.50
CA GLN A 155 -11.65 8.03 -7.10
C GLN A 155 -12.24 9.45 -7.13
N GLY A 156 -11.47 10.48 -7.52
CA GLY A 156 -11.86 11.89 -7.50
C GLY A 156 -11.78 12.56 -6.13
N ILE A 157 -11.07 11.97 -5.17
CA ILE A 157 -10.96 12.45 -3.79
C ILE A 157 -9.53 12.93 -3.49
N GLU A 158 -9.36 14.24 -3.30
CA GLU A 158 -8.07 14.82 -2.91
C GLU A 158 -7.81 14.69 -1.40
N LEU A 159 -6.68 14.06 -1.05
CA LEU A 159 -6.24 13.88 0.34
C LEU A 159 -5.30 14.98 0.86
N TRP A 160 -4.74 15.82 -0.01
CA TRP A 160 -3.90 16.95 0.39
C TRP A 160 -4.73 18.22 0.62
N GLN A 161 -4.18 19.17 1.38
CA GLN A 161 -4.64 20.56 1.40
C GLN A 161 -3.68 21.40 0.56
N ARG A 162 -4.22 22.28 -0.29
CA ARG A 162 -3.44 23.29 -1.02
C ARG A 162 -3.12 24.46 -0.11
#